data_AF-A0A7X9KH95-F1
#
_entry.id   AF-A0A7X9KH95-F1
#
_cell.length_a   1.000
_cell.length_b   1.000
_cell.length_c   1.000
_cell.angle_alpha   90.00
_cell.angle_beta   90.00
_cell.angle_gamma   90.00
#
_symmetry.space_group_name_H-M   'P 1'
#
loop_
_entity.id
_entity.type
_entity.pdbx_description
1 polymer ?
#
loop_
_entity_poly.entity_id
_entity_poly.type
_entity_poly.pdbx_seq_one_letter_code
_entity_poly.pdbx_strand_id
1 'polypeptide(L)'
;MGLEPDGTPVVHNCGAFISGVDVLDVDSGRVVWSAKIVGADDATSGEHDVGLVELGLLPDDRWVEAVPYTPVPRPTEWSFSVDSFGRREPHRVLVSDADLEVGRVKVDGRAAVSERAFIDDVCGYAAPRWGKQIVLGVLAVLAGIGLVSGLRSRRTNDAARTASPGPSS
;
A
#
# COMPACT_ATOMS: atom_id res chain seq x y z
N MET A 1 8.47 -6.50 1.00
CA MET A 1 9.71 -6.73 1.75
C MET A 1 10.59 -5.51 1.65
N GLY A 2 11.21 -5.07 2.73
CA GLY A 2 12.14 -3.92 2.76
C GLY A 2 13.31 -4.17 3.71
N LEU A 3 14.10 -3.14 4.01
CA LEU A 3 15.11 -3.16 5.07
C LEU A 3 14.89 -2.02 6.07
N GLU A 4 15.03 -2.33 7.36
CA GLU A 4 15.27 -1.34 8.41
C GLU A 4 16.64 -0.66 8.22
N PRO A 5 16.87 0.53 8.83
CA PRO A 5 18.15 1.25 8.75
C PRO A 5 19.38 0.46 9.21
N ASP A 6 19.20 -0.53 10.08
CA ASP A 6 20.25 -1.42 10.56
C ASP A 6 20.56 -2.58 9.59
N GLY A 7 19.78 -2.69 8.50
CA GLY A 7 19.91 -3.71 7.47
C GLY A 7 19.08 -4.97 7.69
N THR A 8 18.19 -4.96 8.69
CA THR A 8 17.29 -6.08 9.01
C THR A 8 16.12 -6.13 8.03
N PRO A 9 15.83 -7.29 7.39
CA PRO A 9 14.68 -7.39 6.50
C PRO A 9 13.34 -7.26 7.22
N VAL A 10 12.39 -6.59 6.57
CA VAL A 10 11.01 -6.40 7.05
C VAL A 10 9.98 -6.90 6.03
N VAL A 11 8.92 -7.50 6.54
CA VAL A 11 7.75 -7.97 5.78
C VAL A 11 6.59 -7.01 6.06
N HIS A 12 6.01 -6.44 5.00
CA HIS A 12 4.83 -5.58 5.11
C HIS A 12 3.61 -6.25 4.45
N ASN A 13 2.45 -6.09 5.05
CA ASN A 13 1.16 -6.50 4.48
C ASN A 13 0.10 -5.42 4.71
N CYS A 14 -0.52 -4.95 3.62
CA CYS A 14 -1.59 -3.96 3.66
C CYS A 14 -2.92 -4.66 3.35
N GLY A 15 -3.83 -4.70 4.33
CA GLY A 15 -5.20 -5.20 4.15
C GLY A 15 -5.40 -6.70 4.43
N ALA A 16 -4.34 -7.44 4.73
CA ALA A 16 -4.40 -8.74 5.36
C ALA A 16 -3.43 -8.78 6.54
N PHE A 17 -3.73 -9.62 7.52
CA PHE A 17 -2.94 -9.75 8.73
C PHE A 17 -1.94 -10.88 8.56
N ILE A 18 -0.67 -10.62 8.89
CA ILE A 18 0.39 -11.63 8.85
C ILE A 18 0.23 -12.52 10.10
N SER A 19 0.27 -13.83 9.92
CA SER A 19 0.10 -14.81 11.02
C SER A 19 1.30 -15.73 11.20
N GLY A 20 2.22 -15.72 10.25
CA GLY A 20 3.43 -16.51 10.23
C GLY A 20 4.37 -16.05 9.14
N VAL A 21 5.66 -16.17 9.39
CA VAL A 21 6.72 -15.89 8.43
C VAL A 21 7.79 -16.97 8.58
N ASP A 22 8.05 -17.69 7.49
CA ASP A 22 9.25 -18.50 7.33
C ASP A 22 10.18 -17.85 6.32
N VAL A 23 11.47 -17.74 6.66
CA VAL A 23 12.48 -17.14 5.79
C VAL A 23 13.56 -18.16 5.52
N LEU A 24 13.85 -18.38 4.24
CA LEU A 24 14.87 -19.31 3.78
C LEU A 24 15.94 -18.61 2.97
N ASP A 25 17.17 -19.07 3.16
CA ASP A 25 18.29 -18.89 2.25
C ASP A 25 18.09 -19.83 1.06
N VAL A 26 17.87 -19.28 -0.13
CA VAL A 26 17.55 -20.09 -1.32
C VAL A 26 18.75 -20.93 -1.76
N ASP A 27 19.96 -20.38 -1.65
CA ASP A 27 21.18 -21.03 -2.12
C ASP A 27 21.50 -22.28 -1.29
N SER A 28 21.33 -22.19 0.03
CA SER A 28 21.66 -23.27 0.96
C SER A 28 20.45 -24.11 1.40
N GLY A 29 19.23 -23.65 1.15
CA GLY A 29 17.99 -24.25 1.65
C GLY A 29 17.78 -24.13 3.16
N ARG A 30 18.64 -23.36 3.85
CA ARG A 30 18.59 -23.17 5.31
C ARG A 30 17.45 -22.23 5.69
N VAL A 31 16.70 -22.58 6.73
CA VAL A 31 15.77 -21.65 7.38
C VAL A 31 16.57 -20.64 8.20
N VAL A 32 16.46 -19.36 7.85
CA VAL A 32 17.18 -18.24 8.48
C VAL A 32 16.38 -17.66 9.64
N TRP A 33 15.05 -17.73 9.56
CA TRP A 33 14.15 -17.29 10.61
C TRP A 33 12.77 -17.92 10.44
N SER A 34 12.07 -18.17 11.55
CA SER A 34 10.68 -18.59 11.54
C SER A 34 9.98 -18.11 12.80
N ALA A 35 8.86 -17.43 12.60
CA ALA A 35 7.99 -16.99 13.68
C ALA A 35 6.53 -17.10 13.25
N LYS A 36 5.64 -17.46 14.19
CA LYS A 36 4.20 -17.55 13.93
C LYS A 36 3.37 -17.35 15.18
N ILE A 37 2.09 -17.08 14.99
CA ILE A 37 1.12 -16.98 16.07
C ILE A 37 0.66 -18.37 16.49
N VAL A 38 0.59 -18.58 17.80
CA VAL A 38 0.03 -19.82 18.36
C VAL A 38 -1.50 -19.82 18.19
N GLY A 39 -2.05 -20.88 17.61
CA GLY A 39 -3.49 -21.02 17.40
C GLY A 39 -4.04 -20.26 16.19
N ALA A 40 -3.17 -19.79 15.29
CA ALA A 40 -3.57 -19.09 14.05
C ALA A 40 -4.52 -19.91 13.15
N ASP A 41 -4.46 -21.25 13.23
CA ASP A 41 -5.30 -22.16 12.42
C ASP A 41 -6.81 -21.97 12.68
N ASP A 42 -7.20 -21.44 13.84
CA ASP A 42 -8.59 -21.25 14.26
C ASP A 42 -9.08 -19.79 14.21
N ALA A 43 -8.19 -18.83 13.94
CA ALA A 43 -8.52 -17.41 14.05
C ALA A 43 -9.28 -16.91 12.80
N THR A 44 -10.61 -16.88 12.93
CA THR A 44 -11.56 -16.26 11.99
C THR A 44 -11.77 -14.77 12.24
N SER A 45 -11.12 -14.19 13.26
CA SER A 45 -11.28 -12.79 13.67
C SER A 45 -10.03 -11.97 13.32
N GLY A 46 -10.14 -11.11 12.31
CA GLY A 46 -9.12 -10.11 11.96
C GLY A 46 -8.96 -8.97 12.98
N GLU A 47 -9.22 -9.23 14.28
CA GLU A 47 -9.16 -8.21 15.33
C GLU A 47 -7.78 -8.05 15.96
N HIS A 48 -6.81 -8.91 15.63
CA HIS A 48 -5.63 -9.04 16.47
C HIS A 48 -4.36 -9.37 15.69
N ASP A 49 -3.91 -8.61 14.68
CA ASP A 49 -2.56 -8.85 14.13
C ASP A 49 -1.88 -7.72 13.37
N VAL A 50 -0.58 -7.90 13.11
CA VAL A 50 0.36 -6.90 12.62
C VAL A 50 0.46 -6.83 11.09
N GLY A 51 0.53 -5.61 10.57
CA GLY A 51 0.79 -5.33 9.15
C GLY A 51 2.27 -5.23 8.80
N LEU A 52 3.16 -5.39 9.78
CA LEU A 52 4.62 -5.35 9.64
C LEU A 52 5.25 -6.38 10.55
N VAL A 53 6.23 -7.13 10.03
CA VAL A 53 7.06 -8.06 10.79
C VAL A 53 8.53 -7.80 10.45
N GLU A 54 9.33 -7.49 11.47
CA GLU A 54 10.78 -7.37 11.37
C GLU A 54 11.44 -8.71 11.73
N LEU A 55 12.41 -9.14 10.92
CA LEU A 55 13.08 -10.42 11.15
C LEU A 55 13.89 -10.39 12.46
N GLY A 56 13.69 -11.40 13.31
CA GLY A 56 14.36 -11.51 14.61
C GLY A 56 13.69 -10.71 15.74
N LEU A 57 12.57 -10.03 15.46
CA LEU A 57 11.77 -9.34 16.46
C LEU A 57 10.33 -9.88 16.45
N LEU A 58 9.89 -10.39 17.59
CA LEU A 58 8.52 -10.86 17.74
C LEU A 58 7.56 -9.68 17.86
N PRO A 59 6.47 -9.64 17.06
CA PRO A 59 5.54 -8.52 17.09
C PRO A 59 4.82 -8.31 18.44
N ASP A 60 4.39 -9.39 19.08
CA ASP A 60 3.79 -9.40 20.41
C ASP A 60 4.00 -10.76 21.12
N ASP A 61 3.42 -10.93 22.30
CA ASP A 61 3.57 -12.11 23.16
C ASP A 61 2.85 -13.38 22.67
N ARG A 62 1.96 -13.26 21.67
CA ARG A 62 1.26 -14.40 21.06
C ARG A 62 2.09 -15.06 19.96
N TRP A 63 3.09 -14.34 19.46
CA TRP A 63 4.05 -14.87 18.50
C TRP A 63 5.08 -15.74 19.20
N VAL A 64 5.42 -16.85 18.55
CA VAL A 64 6.48 -17.74 19.00
C VAL A 64 7.51 -17.84 17.89
N GLU A 65 8.76 -17.59 18.26
CA GLU A 65 9.92 -17.87 17.41
C GLU A 65 10.17 -19.38 17.39
N ALA A 66 10.05 -20.00 16.21
CA ALA A 66 10.35 -21.41 16.02
C ALA A 66 11.83 -21.61 15.63
N VAL A 67 12.40 -20.68 14.87
CA VAL A 67 13.81 -20.68 14.47
C VAL A 67 14.39 -19.29 14.68
N PRO A 68 15.47 -19.15 15.47
CA PRO A 68 16.07 -17.86 15.77
C PRO A 68 16.71 -17.22 14.54
N TYR A 69 16.69 -15.89 14.51
CA TYR A 69 17.23 -15.15 13.37
C TYR A 69 18.74 -15.34 13.25
N THR A 70 19.17 -16.00 12.17
CA THR A 70 20.56 -16.37 11.94
C THR A 70 21.00 -16.04 10.51
N PRO A 71 21.10 -14.76 10.15
CA PRO A 71 21.40 -14.32 8.79
C PRO A 71 22.89 -14.43 8.44
N VAL A 72 23.67 -15.28 9.11
CA VAL A 72 25.11 -15.42 8.85
C VAL A 72 25.39 -16.84 8.33
N PRO A 73 25.94 -17.00 7.11
CA PRO A 73 26.16 -15.96 6.10
C PRO A 73 24.83 -15.34 5.63
N ARG A 74 24.90 -14.09 5.16
CA ARG A 74 23.71 -13.36 4.64
C ARG A 74 23.31 -13.99 3.31
N PRO A 75 22.06 -14.47 3.16
CA PRO A 75 21.56 -15.00 1.90
C PRO A 75 21.75 -14.00 0.77
N THR A 76 22.09 -14.48 -0.43
CA THR A 76 22.11 -13.65 -1.64
C THR A 76 20.74 -13.60 -2.31
N GLU A 77 19.93 -14.63 -2.09
CA GLU A 77 18.53 -14.70 -2.44
C GLU A 77 17.72 -15.27 -1.27
N TRP A 78 16.61 -14.60 -0.97
CA TRP A 78 15.73 -14.90 0.14
C TRP A 78 14.40 -15.45 -0.37
N SER A 79 13.86 -16.46 0.30
CA SER A 79 12.49 -16.92 0.12
C SER A 79 11.70 -16.65 1.38
N PHE A 80 10.73 -15.73 1.29
CA PHE A 80 9.78 -15.45 2.36
C PHE A 80 8.49 -16.21 2.10
N SER A 81 8.08 -17.07 3.03
CA SER A 81 6.76 -17.70 3.06
C SER A 81 5.94 -17.00 4.13
N VAL A 82 4.90 -16.28 3.72
CA VAL A 82 4.10 -15.44 4.61
C VAL A 82 2.70 -16.03 4.73
N ASP A 83 2.37 -16.50 5.92
CA ASP A 83 1.01 -16.87 6.26
C ASP A 83 0.19 -15.62 6.54
N SER A 84 -1.04 -15.62 6.06
CA SER A 84 -1.95 -14.51 6.28
C SER A 84 -3.37 -15.00 6.50
N PHE A 85 -4.08 -14.37 7.42
CA PHE A 85 -5.47 -14.70 7.71
C PHE A 85 -6.34 -14.62 6.47
N GLY A 86 -7.25 -15.59 6.34
CA GLY A 86 -8.15 -15.71 5.19
C GLY A 86 -7.51 -16.32 3.94
N ARG A 87 -6.22 -16.68 3.96
CA ARG A 87 -5.58 -17.49 2.92
C ARG A 87 -5.40 -18.92 3.39
N ARG A 88 -5.69 -19.88 2.50
CA ARG A 88 -5.50 -21.32 2.77
C ARG A 88 -4.04 -21.77 2.64
N GLU A 89 -3.25 -21.01 1.89
CA GLU A 89 -1.87 -21.33 1.59
C GLU A 89 -0.99 -20.09 1.83
N PRO A 90 0.24 -20.28 2.35
CA PRO A 90 1.20 -19.20 2.51
C PRO A 90 1.50 -18.52 1.17
N HIS A 91 1.65 -17.20 1.18
CA HIS A 91 2.16 -16.48 0.03
C HIS A 91 3.69 -16.52 0.04
N ARG A 92 4.29 -17.10 -1.00
CA ARG A 92 5.74 -17.13 -1.16
C ARG A 92 6.24 -15.98 -2.03
N VAL A 93 7.30 -15.31 -1.59
CA VAL A 93 7.99 -14.23 -2.30
C VAL A 93 9.48 -14.53 -2.35
N LEU A 94 10.06 -14.47 -3.55
CA LEU A 94 11.50 -14.52 -3.76
C LEU A 94 12.04 -13.10 -3.93
N VAL A 95 13.14 -12.79 -3.27
CA VAL A 95 13.80 -11.49 -3.40
C VAL A 95 15.31 -11.65 -3.31
N SER A 96 16.02 -11.04 -4.26
CA SER A 96 17.47 -10.92 -4.15
C SER A 96 17.81 -9.99 -2.98
N ASP A 97 18.88 -10.31 -2.25
CA ASP A 97 19.39 -9.42 -1.20
C ASP A 97 19.74 -8.03 -1.73
N ALA A 98 20.20 -7.95 -2.98
CA ALA A 98 20.52 -6.68 -3.64
C ALA A 98 19.28 -5.82 -3.94
N ASP A 99 18.08 -6.42 -3.98
CA ASP A 99 16.81 -5.72 -4.18
C ASP A 99 16.21 -5.20 -2.87
N LEU A 100 16.77 -5.61 -1.73
CA LEU A 100 16.39 -5.11 -0.41
C LEU A 100 17.17 -3.83 -0.13
N GLU A 101 16.49 -2.70 -0.14
CA GLU A 101 17.08 -1.38 0.09
C GLU A 101 16.38 -0.66 1.25
N VAL A 102 17.16 0.05 2.06
CA VAL A 102 16.62 0.88 3.15
C VAL A 102 15.67 1.94 2.59
N GLY A 103 14.48 2.05 3.20
CA GLY A 103 13.45 3.00 2.79
C GLY A 103 12.74 2.63 1.47
N ARG A 104 12.93 1.41 0.97
CA ARG A 104 12.16 0.86 -0.16
C ARG A 104 11.49 -0.46 0.19
N VAL A 105 10.37 -0.72 -0.48
CA VAL A 105 9.58 -1.94 -0.36
C VAL A 105 9.48 -2.60 -1.73
N LYS A 106 9.97 -3.84 -1.82
CA LYS A 106 9.78 -4.77 -2.93
C LYS A 106 8.46 -5.53 -2.77
N VAL A 107 7.70 -5.60 -3.85
CA VAL A 107 6.50 -6.43 -3.98
C VAL A 107 6.78 -7.50 -5.02
N ASP A 108 6.24 -8.70 -4.82
CA ASP A 108 6.37 -9.80 -5.77
C ASP A 108 5.97 -9.37 -7.19
N GLY A 109 6.82 -9.71 -8.16
CA GLY A 109 6.66 -9.35 -9.56
C GLY A 109 6.68 -7.84 -9.88
N ARG A 110 7.10 -6.96 -8.97
CA ARG A 110 7.12 -5.49 -9.18
C ARG A 110 8.46 -4.85 -8.85
N ALA A 111 8.67 -3.64 -9.37
CA ALA A 111 9.77 -2.77 -8.98
C ALA A 111 9.64 -2.34 -7.51
N ALA A 112 10.78 -2.11 -6.85
CA ALA A 112 10.80 -1.55 -5.50
C ALA A 112 10.27 -0.10 -5.53
N VAL A 113 9.46 0.25 -4.54
CA VAL A 113 8.89 1.59 -4.35
C VAL A 113 9.35 2.18 -3.02
N SER A 114 9.32 3.50 -2.84
CA SER A 114 9.66 4.07 -1.52
C SER A 114 8.67 3.60 -0.46
N GLU A 115 9.13 3.36 0.76
CA GLU A 115 8.30 2.95 1.89
C GLU A 115 7.15 3.92 2.16
N ARG A 116 7.39 5.24 2.07
CA ARG A 116 6.35 6.27 2.22
C ARG A 116 5.25 6.13 1.17
N ALA A 117 5.63 6.00 -0.11
CA ALA A 117 4.68 5.75 -1.18
C ALA A 117 3.96 4.41 -1.02
N PHE A 118 4.63 3.37 -0.50
CA PHE A 118 3.98 2.08 -0.22
C PHE A 118 2.89 2.21 0.85
N ILE A 119 3.18 2.92 1.95
CA ILE A 119 2.21 3.23 3.00
C ILE A 119 1.03 4.03 2.41
N ASP A 120 1.31 5.06 1.60
CA ASP A 120 0.27 5.94 1.03
C ASP A 120 -0.57 5.26 -0.08
N ASP A 121 0.04 4.52 -1.00
CA ASP A 121 -0.62 3.91 -2.17
C ASP A 121 -1.38 2.61 -1.84
N VAL A 122 -0.89 1.84 -0.86
CA VAL A 122 -1.39 0.49 -0.55
C VAL A 122 -2.06 0.40 0.82
N CYS A 123 -1.54 1.10 1.82
CA CYS A 123 -2.08 1.09 3.20
C CYS A 123 -3.00 2.29 3.48
N GLY A 124 -2.97 3.34 2.66
CA GLY A 124 -3.99 4.38 2.65
C GLY A 124 -5.31 3.83 2.12
N TYR A 125 -6.44 4.36 2.63
CA TYR A 125 -7.74 4.21 1.96
C TYR A 125 -7.55 4.64 0.50
N ALA A 126 -7.36 3.68 -0.40
CA ALA A 126 -7.41 3.93 -1.81
C ALA A 126 -8.85 4.40 -2.06
N ALA A 127 -9.06 5.72 -2.14
CA ALA A 127 -10.28 6.24 -2.71
C ALA A 127 -10.43 5.48 -4.03
N PRO A 128 -11.49 4.67 -4.21
CA PRO A 128 -11.59 3.75 -5.32
C PRO A 128 -11.32 4.53 -6.61
N ARG A 129 -10.69 3.92 -7.61
CA ARG A 129 -10.31 4.61 -8.87
C ARG A 129 -11.49 5.33 -9.55
N TRP A 130 -12.73 5.06 -9.10
CA TRP A 130 -13.98 5.72 -9.46
C TRP A 130 -14.10 7.15 -8.89
N GLY A 131 -13.44 7.47 -7.78
CA GLY A 131 -13.43 8.81 -7.17
C GLY A 131 -12.72 9.86 -8.02
N LYS A 132 -11.66 9.48 -8.77
CA LYS A 132 -11.04 10.38 -9.76
C LYS A 132 -11.98 10.71 -10.91
N GLN A 133 -12.88 9.79 -11.29
CA GLN A 133 -13.88 10.04 -12.32
C GLN A 133 -15.02 10.94 -11.81
N ILE A 134 -15.41 10.83 -10.53
CA ILE A 134 -16.42 11.72 -9.93
C ILE A 134 -15.88 13.14 -9.79
N VAL A 135 -14.64 13.34 -9.34
CA VAL A 135 -14.05 14.70 -9.22
C VAL A 135 -13.88 15.37 -10.59
N LEU A 136 -13.43 14.63 -11.62
CA LEU A 136 -13.37 15.14 -13.00
C LEU A 136 -14.77 15.38 -13.59
N GLY A 137 -15.75 14.53 -13.30
CA GLY A 137 -17.14 14.69 -13.73
C GLY A 137 -17.83 15.90 -13.10
N VAL A 138 -17.65 16.13 -11.80
CA VAL A 138 -18.20 17.30 -11.08
C VAL A 138 -17.53 18.59 -11.56
N LEU A 139 -16.22 18.59 -11.80
CA LEU A 139 -15.53 19.75 -12.38
C LEU A 139 -16.00 20.05 -13.82
N ALA A 140 -16.23 19.02 -14.65
CA ALA A 140 -16.76 19.21 -15.99
C ALA A 140 -18.21 19.74 -16.00
N VAL A 141 -19.06 19.28 -15.06
CA VAL A 141 -20.43 19.78 -14.91
C VAL A 141 -20.44 21.24 -14.42
N LEU A 142 -19.58 21.59 -13.45
CA LEU A 142 -19.44 22.98 -12.99
C LEU A 142 -18.90 23.92 -14.07
N ALA A 143 -17.93 23.46 -14.87
CA ALA A 143 -17.44 24.22 -16.03
C ALA A 143 -18.53 24.39 -17.10
N GLY A 144 -19.36 23.37 -17.34
CA GLY A 144 -20.49 23.42 -18.26
C GLY A 144 -21.60 24.38 -17.81
N ILE A 145 -21.96 24.37 -16.53
CA ILE A 145 -22.94 25.30 -15.94
C ILE A 145 -22.42 26.74 -15.99
N GLY A 146 -21.12 26.95 -15.73
CA GLY A 146 -20.48 28.26 -15.87
C GLY A 146 -20.51 28.82 -17.30
N LEU A 147 -20.28 27.97 -18.31
CA LEU A 147 -20.33 28.35 -19.72
C LEU A 147 -21.75 28.69 -20.20
N VAL A 148 -22.76 27.90 -19.82
CA VAL A 148 -24.17 28.16 -20.17
C VAL A 148 -24.68 29.44 -19.48
N SER A 149 -24.30 29.66 -18.22
CA SER A 149 -24.67 30.86 -17.47
C SER A 149 -23.97 32.12 -18.02
N GLY A 150 -22.70 32.01 -18.42
CA GLY A 150 -21.96 33.10 -19.06
C GLY A 150 -22.50 33.50 -20.44
N LEU A 151 -22.92 32.53 -21.26
CA LEU A 151 -23.52 32.79 -22.58
C LEU A 151 -24.92 33.43 -22.46
N ARG A 152 -25.71 33.06 -21.46
CA ARG A 152 -27.03 33.68 -21.20
C ARG A 152 -26.90 35.10 -20.62
N SER A 153 -25.87 35.36 -19.81
CA SER A 153 -25.58 36.69 -19.26
C SER A 153 -25.05 37.68 -20.32
N ARG A 154 -24.28 37.21 -21.31
CA ARG A 154 -23.85 38.08 -22.42
C ARG A 154 -25.00 38.51 -23.33
N ARG A 155 -25.92 37.60 -23.66
CA ARG A 155 -27.11 37.94 -24.48
C ARG A 155 -28.07 38.93 -23.80
N THR A 156 -28.13 38.94 -22.47
CA THR A 156 -28.99 39.87 -21.72
C THR A 156 -28.35 41.25 -21.56
N ASN A 157 -27.03 41.33 -21.44
CA ASN A 157 -26.31 42.61 -21.38
C ASN A 157 -26.23 43.31 -22.76
N ASP A 158 -26.15 42.58 -23.87
CA ASP A 158 -26.19 43.18 -25.21
C ASP A 158 -27.60 43.72 -25.56
N ALA A 159 -28.65 43.09 -25.05
CA ALA A 159 -30.02 43.60 -25.15
C ALA A 159 -30.28 44.85 -24.28
N ALA A 160 -29.60 44.97 -23.13
CA ALA A 160 -29.71 46.14 -22.25
C ALA A 160 -28.93 47.36 -22.76
N ARG A 161 -27.80 47.17 -23.46
CA ARG A 161 -27.03 48.28 -24.07
C ARG A 161 -27.68 48.87 -25.32
N THR A 162 -28.52 48.12 -26.02
CA THR A 162 -29.26 48.62 -27.18
C THR A 162 -30.57 49.34 -26.81
N ALA A 163 -31.00 49.26 -25.55
CA ALA A 163 -32.24 49.88 -25.07
C ALA A 163 -32.03 51.17 -24.26
N SER A 164 -30.84 51.78 -24.28
CA SER A 164 -30.57 53.04 -23.59
C SER A 164 -30.46 54.20 -24.61
N PRO A 165 -31.56 54.91 -24.92
CA PRO A 165 -31.45 56.27 -25.41
C PRO A 165 -31.02 57.15 -24.23
N GLY A 166 -29.94 57.91 -24.45
CA GLY A 166 -29.39 58.86 -23.48
C GLY A 166 -30.35 59.99 -23.11
N PRO A 167 -30.00 60.78 -22.08
CA PRO A 167 -30.85 61.85 -21.59
C PRO A 167 -31.02 62.96 -22.63
N SER A 168 -32.22 63.53 -22.60
CA SER A 168 -32.74 64.60 -23.45
C SER A 168 -31.87 65.85 -23.45
N SER A 169 -31.82 66.53 -24.60
CA SER A 169 -31.65 67.98 -24.72
C SER A 169 -32.47 68.47 -25.91
#